data_AF-A0A924MNQ4-F1
#
_entry.id   AF-A0A924MNQ4-F1
#
_cell.length_a   1.000
_cell.length_b   1.000
_cell.length_c   1.000
_cell.angle_alpha   90.00
_cell.angle_beta   90.00
_cell.angle_gamma   90.00
#
_symmetry.space_group_name_H-M   'P 1'
#
loop_
_entity.id
_entity.type
_entity.pdbx_description
1 polymer ?
#
loop_
_entity_poly.entity_id
_entity_poly.type
_entity_poly.pdbx_seq_one_letter_code
_entity_poly.pdbx_strand_id
1 'polypeptide(L)'
;MDATPLLRSIELFEGLTDDDLQALGGTLRRRPFAAGSMVFSQGDLGDSMYIVESGDINIHLPGDASLRISLKDIARGEYFGELALFDEKPRSASALATTETVLLELQRGTLADYLERRPQVAMAILRTMSERLRETNTMLSARAAKNVDEEFEKNLSWSDRLADSVAALNGSWAFILFLIALTIAWCAVNSGFVLKLPLDPYPFQFFNLALAILVGLQGPLIVMSQNRQSLKDRARADTDFKVNLKNEVNIETLLRELAEFRTEAKVRENLRNSE
;
A
#
# COMPACT_ATOMS: atom_id res chain seq x y z
N MET A 1 31.62 -10.98 20.63
CA MET A 1 30.90 -11.79 19.63
C MET A 1 30.49 -10.84 18.53
N ASP A 2 30.66 -11.21 17.28
CA ASP A 2 30.42 -10.27 16.17
C ASP A 2 28.92 -10.24 15.82
N ALA A 3 28.22 -9.18 16.26
CA ALA A 3 26.79 -8.97 15.98
C ALA A 3 26.56 -8.29 14.62
N THR A 4 27.62 -7.88 13.93
CA THR A 4 27.57 -7.17 12.63
C THR A 4 26.72 -7.91 11.59
N PRO A 5 26.79 -9.25 11.43
CA PRO A 5 25.96 -9.94 10.44
C PRO A 5 24.46 -9.87 10.74
N LEU A 6 24.07 -9.88 12.02
CA LEU A 6 22.68 -9.77 12.46
C LEU A 6 22.16 -8.34 12.36
N LEU A 7 23.02 -7.34 12.64
CA LEU A 7 22.63 -5.94 12.46
C LEU A 7 22.46 -5.59 10.98
N ARG A 8 23.27 -6.18 10.09
CA ARG A 8 23.18 -5.94 8.64
C ARG A 8 21.88 -6.46 8.03
N SER A 9 21.26 -7.50 8.59
CA SER A 9 19.96 -8.01 8.11
C SER A 9 18.78 -7.13 8.54
N ILE A 10 19.02 -6.14 9.40
CA ILE A 10 17.98 -5.23 9.87
C ILE A 10 17.90 -4.04 8.91
N GLU A 11 16.73 -3.92 8.31
CA GLU A 11 16.36 -2.85 7.38
C GLU A 11 16.68 -1.44 7.89
N LEU A 12 16.50 -1.20 9.19
CA LEU A 12 16.82 0.07 9.84
C LEU A 12 18.30 0.45 9.73
N PHE A 13 19.20 -0.52 9.58
CA PHE A 13 20.66 -0.34 9.60
C PHE A 13 21.34 -0.58 8.24
N GLU A 14 20.58 -0.75 7.15
CA GLU A 14 21.12 -1.00 5.80
C GLU A 14 22.10 0.08 5.31
N GLY A 15 21.93 1.33 5.76
CA GLY A 15 22.78 2.47 5.38
C GLY A 15 24.06 2.64 6.20
N LEU A 16 24.34 1.75 7.16
CA LEU A 16 25.48 1.89 8.07
C LEU A 16 26.75 1.22 7.52
N THR A 17 27.90 1.82 7.80
CA THR A 17 29.20 1.24 7.47
C THR A 17 29.53 0.06 8.38
N ASP A 18 30.46 -0.79 7.97
CA ASP A 18 30.89 -1.94 8.77
C ASP A 18 31.47 -1.51 10.14
N ASP A 19 32.20 -0.39 10.16
CA ASP A 19 32.72 0.20 11.39
C ASP A 19 31.58 0.67 12.32
N ASP A 20 30.53 1.25 11.76
CA ASP A 20 29.36 1.71 12.51
C ASP A 20 28.56 0.54 13.07
N LEU A 21 28.34 -0.51 12.27
CA LEU A 21 27.68 -1.75 12.70
C LEU A 21 28.48 -2.46 13.79
N GLN A 22 29.80 -2.50 13.68
CA GLN A 22 30.66 -3.10 14.70
C GLN A 22 30.62 -2.29 16.00
N ALA A 23 30.64 -0.96 15.91
CA ALA A 23 30.52 -0.07 17.06
C ALA A 23 29.15 -0.22 17.75
N LEU A 24 28.05 -0.23 16.99
CA LEU A 24 26.69 -0.45 17.51
C LEU A 24 26.56 -1.85 18.11
N GLY A 25 27.09 -2.87 17.43
CA GLY A 25 27.12 -4.26 17.91
C GLY A 25 27.83 -4.43 19.25
N GLY A 26 28.86 -3.63 19.52
CA GLY A 26 29.54 -3.58 20.81
C GLY A 26 28.69 -3.05 21.97
N THR A 27 27.58 -2.37 21.68
CA THR A 27 26.67 -1.80 22.70
C THR A 27 25.49 -2.72 23.04
N LEU A 28 25.25 -3.76 22.23
CA LEU A 28 24.14 -4.69 22.41
C LEU A 28 24.33 -5.57 23.66
N ARG A 29 23.24 -5.82 24.38
CA ARG A 29 23.24 -6.69 25.57
C ARG A 29 22.60 -8.04 25.24
N ARG A 30 23.27 -9.14 25.56
CA ARG A 30 22.72 -10.50 25.39
C ARG A 30 21.74 -10.81 26.52
N ARG A 31 20.55 -11.27 26.15
CA ARG A 31 19.42 -11.55 27.05
C ARG A 31 18.88 -12.97 26.77
N PRO A 32 19.21 -13.96 27.62
CA PRO A 32 18.66 -15.31 27.48
C PRO A 32 17.25 -15.39 28.06
N PHE A 33 16.40 -16.21 27.41
CA PHE A 33 15.00 -16.47 27.76
C PHE A 33 14.73 -17.98 27.65
N ALA A 34 14.04 -18.54 28.65
CA ALA A 34 13.61 -19.94 28.61
C ALA A 34 12.40 -20.12 27.69
N ALA A 35 12.22 -21.32 27.15
CA ALA A 35 11.01 -21.66 26.39
C ALA A 35 9.75 -21.43 27.23
N GLY A 36 8.75 -20.78 26.66
CA GLY A 36 7.50 -20.39 27.30
C GLY A 36 7.56 -19.09 28.10
N SER A 37 8.69 -18.39 28.14
CA SER A 37 8.81 -17.12 28.88
C SER A 37 8.37 -15.91 28.05
N MET A 38 7.69 -14.97 28.70
CA MET A 38 7.32 -13.67 28.10
C MET A 38 8.52 -12.73 28.11
N VAL A 39 8.85 -12.17 26.95
CA VAL A 39 9.85 -11.10 26.82
C VAL A 39 9.24 -9.77 27.28
N PHE A 40 8.03 -9.48 26.80
CA PHE A 40 7.19 -8.38 27.26
C PHE A 40 5.72 -8.65 26.88
N SER A 41 4.80 -7.97 27.55
CA SER A 41 3.36 -8.02 27.29
C SER A 41 2.88 -6.78 26.55
N GLN A 42 1.76 -6.90 25.84
CA GLN A 42 1.07 -5.73 25.29
C GLN A 42 0.73 -4.75 26.41
N GLY A 43 0.95 -3.46 26.17
CA GLY A 43 0.68 -2.40 27.14
C GLY A 43 1.83 -2.13 28.12
N ASP A 44 2.86 -2.99 28.14
CA ASP A 44 4.07 -2.70 28.90
C ASP A 44 4.73 -1.44 28.34
N LEU A 45 5.30 -0.62 29.22
CA LEU A 45 6.23 0.42 28.81
C LEU A 45 7.55 -0.25 28.46
N GLY A 46 8.10 0.07 27.29
CA GLY A 46 9.39 -0.45 26.86
C GLY A 46 10.17 0.61 26.11
N ASP A 47 11.49 0.51 26.20
CA ASP A 47 12.44 1.39 25.55
C ASP A 47 13.51 0.61 24.76
N SER A 48 13.33 -0.69 24.58
CA SER A 48 14.28 -1.56 23.88
C SER A 48 13.68 -2.21 22.63
N MET A 49 14.52 -2.47 21.63
CA MET A 49 14.25 -3.46 20.58
C MET A 49 15.10 -4.72 20.81
N TYR A 50 14.69 -5.82 20.19
CA TYR A 50 15.37 -7.10 20.29
C TYR A 50 15.65 -7.70 18.92
N ILE A 51 16.79 -8.36 18.81
CA ILE A 51 17.23 -9.10 17.62
C ILE A 51 17.44 -10.55 18.03
N VAL A 52 16.90 -11.50 17.26
CA VAL A 52 16.99 -12.92 17.59
C VAL A 52 18.36 -13.46 17.18
N GLU A 53 19.20 -13.78 18.17
CA GLU A 53 20.50 -14.44 17.95
C GLU A 53 20.30 -15.96 17.74
N SER A 54 19.41 -16.57 18.54
CA SER A 54 19.00 -17.97 18.44
C SER A 54 17.64 -18.18 19.10
N GLY A 55 16.90 -19.19 18.65
CA GLY A 55 15.55 -19.50 19.14
C GLY A 55 14.46 -18.82 18.32
N ASP A 56 13.24 -18.83 18.84
CA ASP A 56 12.03 -18.41 18.15
C ASP A 56 11.11 -17.62 19.08
N ILE A 57 10.55 -16.53 18.55
CA ILE A 57 9.65 -15.63 19.26
C ILE A 57 8.30 -15.59 18.54
N ASN A 58 7.21 -15.77 19.27
CA ASN A 58 5.87 -15.54 18.78
C ASN A 58 5.36 -14.16 19.24
N ILE A 59 4.99 -13.31 18.29
CA ILE A 59 4.31 -12.04 18.54
C ILE A 59 2.80 -12.27 18.46
N HIS A 60 2.08 -11.91 19.51
CA HIS A 60 0.64 -12.13 19.57
C HIS A 60 -0.12 -10.99 20.27
N LEU A 61 -1.39 -10.82 19.91
CA LEU A 61 -2.32 -10.01 20.69
C LEU A 61 -2.81 -10.82 21.91
N PRO A 62 -3.15 -10.15 23.03
CA PRO A 62 -3.69 -10.83 24.19
C PRO A 62 -5.03 -11.51 23.87
N GLY A 63 -5.23 -12.64 24.53
CA GLY A 63 -6.40 -13.51 24.45
C GLY A 63 -6.15 -14.74 25.31
N ASP A 64 -7.21 -15.47 25.68
CA ASP A 64 -7.05 -16.78 26.33
C ASP A 64 -6.20 -17.71 25.46
N ALA A 65 -5.58 -18.74 26.05
CA ALA A 65 -4.61 -19.60 25.34
C ALA A 65 -5.12 -20.18 24.00
N SER A 66 -6.44 -20.37 23.84
CA SER A 66 -7.10 -20.82 22.60
C SER A 66 -7.52 -19.68 21.64
N LEU A 67 -7.48 -18.43 22.10
CA LEU A 67 -7.93 -17.21 21.40
C LEU A 67 -6.80 -16.23 21.09
N ARG A 68 -5.54 -16.56 21.42
CA ARG A 68 -4.39 -15.72 21.06
C ARG A 68 -4.30 -15.61 19.54
N ILE A 69 -4.40 -14.39 19.04
CA ILE A 69 -4.17 -14.11 17.63
C ILE A 69 -2.65 -14.01 17.43
N SER A 70 -2.06 -15.06 16.88
CA SER A 70 -0.67 -15.05 16.42
C SER A 70 -0.55 -14.04 15.28
N LEU A 71 0.28 -13.01 15.48
CA LEU A 71 0.55 -11.99 14.47
C LEU A 71 1.72 -12.40 13.57
N LYS A 72 2.80 -12.90 14.18
CA LYS A 72 4.02 -13.27 13.48
C LYS A 72 4.92 -14.17 14.33
N ASP A 73 5.49 -15.20 13.73
CA ASP A 73 6.64 -15.94 14.26
C ASP A 73 7.94 -15.31 13.77
N ILE A 74 8.89 -15.12 14.68
CA ILE A 74 10.15 -14.40 14.46
C ILE A 74 11.30 -15.34 14.77
N ALA A 75 12.14 -15.59 13.77
CA ALA A 75 13.27 -16.51 13.85
C ALA A 75 14.61 -15.77 13.90
N ARG A 76 15.70 -16.54 13.98
CA ARG A 76 17.08 -16.01 13.98
C ARG A 76 17.32 -15.02 12.83
N GLY A 77 17.93 -13.88 13.15
CA GLY A 77 18.26 -12.82 12.20
C GLY A 77 17.15 -11.79 12.00
N GLU A 78 15.94 -12.07 12.49
CA GLU A 78 14.86 -11.11 12.54
C GLU A 78 14.86 -10.32 13.86
N TYR A 79 14.08 -9.24 13.90
CA TYR A 79 14.01 -8.30 15.02
C TYR A 79 12.56 -7.94 15.34
N PHE A 80 12.34 -7.37 16.53
CA PHE A 80 11.03 -6.90 16.98
C PHE A 80 11.12 -5.85 18.08
N GLY A 81 10.04 -5.11 18.26
CA GLY A 81 9.94 -4.07 19.29
C GLY A 81 10.67 -2.78 18.93
N GLU A 82 11.00 -2.61 17.64
CA GLU A 82 11.67 -1.46 17.04
C GLU A 82 10.94 -0.14 17.27
N LEU A 83 9.60 -0.16 17.33
CA LEU A 83 8.79 1.05 17.54
C LEU A 83 9.12 1.76 18.86
N ALA A 84 9.44 1.00 19.91
CA ALA A 84 9.77 1.53 21.23
C ALA A 84 11.08 2.34 21.26
N LEU A 85 11.91 2.23 20.21
CA LEU A 85 13.09 3.08 20.04
C LEU A 85 12.74 4.49 19.57
N PHE A 86 11.61 4.66 18.88
CA PHE A 86 11.24 5.90 18.19
C PHE A 86 10.06 6.62 18.84
N ASP A 87 9.13 5.88 19.46
CA ASP A 87 8.02 6.46 20.20
C ASP A 87 7.97 5.98 21.65
N GLU A 88 7.37 6.81 22.52
CA GLU A 88 7.17 6.50 23.93
C GLU A 88 5.81 5.81 24.17
N LYS A 89 5.32 5.06 23.19
CA LYS A 89 4.03 4.38 23.29
C LYS A 89 4.19 3.00 23.96
N PRO A 90 3.15 2.52 24.65
CA PRO A 90 3.14 1.16 25.18
C PRO A 90 3.31 0.10 24.07
N ARG A 91 3.83 -1.09 24.42
CA ARG A 91 4.00 -2.21 23.49
C ARG A 91 2.68 -2.53 22.77
N SER A 92 2.72 -2.55 21.44
CA SER A 92 1.54 -2.82 20.58
C SER A 92 1.07 -4.28 20.61
N ALA A 93 1.95 -5.22 20.98
CA ALA A 93 1.69 -6.65 21.05
C ALA A 93 2.56 -7.30 22.14
N SER A 94 2.30 -8.57 22.45
CA SER A 94 3.08 -9.37 23.39
C SER A 94 4.11 -10.22 22.64
N ALA A 95 5.25 -10.51 23.27
CA ALA A 95 6.31 -11.33 22.70
C ALA A 95 6.64 -12.52 23.62
N LEU A 96 6.48 -13.73 23.11
CA LEU A 96 6.68 -15.00 23.83
C LEU A 96 7.84 -15.79 23.20
N ALA A 97 8.81 -16.23 24.00
CA ALA A 97 9.82 -17.19 23.57
C ALA A 97 9.19 -18.58 23.45
N THR A 98 9.04 -19.10 22.23
CA THR A 98 8.46 -20.45 22.00
C THR A 98 9.51 -21.54 22.20
N THR A 99 10.78 -21.21 21.98
CA THR A 99 11.95 -22.06 22.25
C THR A 99 12.93 -21.36 23.20
N GLU A 100 13.97 -22.05 23.65
CA GLU A 100 15.07 -21.40 24.39
C GLU A 100 15.74 -20.37 23.47
N THR A 101 15.66 -19.10 23.86
CA THR A 101 15.94 -17.98 22.97
C THR A 101 17.00 -17.06 23.56
N VAL A 102 17.93 -16.60 22.73
CA VAL A 102 18.88 -15.55 23.08
C VAL A 102 18.62 -14.35 22.20
N LEU A 103 18.39 -13.21 22.84
CA LEU A 103 18.12 -11.93 22.18
C LEU A 103 19.30 -10.98 22.36
N LEU A 104 19.57 -10.18 21.35
CA LEU A 104 20.39 -8.98 21.46
C LEU A 104 19.48 -7.79 21.70
N GLU A 105 19.61 -7.17 22.86
CA GLU A 105 18.85 -6.00 23.27
C GLU A 105 19.60 -4.72 22.90
N LEU A 106 18.89 -3.82 22.21
CA LEU A 106 19.31 -2.44 21.96
C LEU A 106 18.34 -1.51 22.67
N GLN A 107 18.84 -0.72 23.63
CA GLN A 107 18.03 0.26 24.35
C GLN A 107 17.99 1.59 23.60
N ARG A 108 16.88 2.32 23.71
CA ARG A 108 16.67 3.65 23.12
C ARG A 108 17.75 4.62 23.54
N GLY A 109 18.09 4.66 24.82
CA GLY A 109 19.17 5.53 25.33
C GLY A 109 20.53 5.20 24.69
N THR A 110 20.85 3.91 24.52
CA THR A 110 22.10 3.48 23.87
C THR A 110 22.15 3.86 22.40
N LEU A 111 21.03 3.70 21.68
CA LEU A 111 20.93 4.16 20.31
C LEU A 111 21.03 5.68 20.22
N ALA A 112 20.33 6.42 21.08
CA ALA A 112 20.37 7.88 21.13
C ALA A 112 21.80 8.40 21.36
N ASP A 113 22.50 7.87 22.37
CA ASP A 113 23.89 8.23 22.67
C ASP A 113 24.83 7.97 21.47
N TYR A 114 24.58 6.89 20.74
CA TYR A 114 25.34 6.54 19.54
C TYR A 114 25.06 7.53 18.39
N LEU A 115 23.79 7.83 18.13
CA LEU A 115 23.35 8.77 17.10
C LEU A 115 23.81 10.20 17.37
N GLU A 116 23.82 10.64 18.64
CA GLU A 116 24.34 11.96 19.03
C GLU A 116 25.84 12.11 18.73
N ARG A 117 26.61 11.03 18.86
CA ARG A 117 28.05 11.02 18.55
C ARG A 117 28.33 10.88 17.05
N ARG A 118 27.37 10.37 16.28
CA ARG A 118 27.52 10.06 14.84
C ARG A 118 26.33 10.64 14.05
N PRO A 119 26.21 11.96 13.89
CA PRO A 119 25.07 12.59 13.21
C PRO A 119 24.90 12.16 11.74
N GLN A 120 25.96 11.71 11.09
CA GLN A 120 25.87 11.15 9.73
C GLN A 120 25.08 9.84 9.68
N VAL A 121 25.22 8.99 10.70
CA VAL A 121 24.46 7.73 10.86
C VAL A 121 22.98 8.03 11.07
N ALA A 122 22.65 9.03 11.91
CA ALA A 122 21.27 9.47 12.11
C ALA A 122 20.62 9.92 10.80
N MET A 123 21.32 10.74 10.01
CA MET A 123 20.83 11.18 8.70
C MET A 123 20.63 10.02 7.70
N ALA A 124 21.51 9.01 7.73
CA ALA A 124 21.37 7.82 6.88
C ALA A 124 20.10 7.03 7.23
N ILE A 125 19.88 6.76 8.52
CA ILE A 125 18.66 6.09 9.02
C ILE A 125 17.40 6.87 8.62
N LEU A 126 17.40 8.19 8.83
CA LEU A 126 16.27 9.06 8.50
C LEU A 126 15.96 9.07 7.01
N ARG A 127 16.98 9.01 6.14
CA ARG A 127 16.80 8.89 4.70
C ARG A 127 16.13 7.57 4.32
N THR A 128 16.63 6.45 4.84
CA THR A 128 16.06 5.12 4.60
C THR A 128 14.59 5.05 5.05
N MET A 129 14.28 5.58 6.23
CA MET A 129 12.91 5.63 6.76
C MET A 129 12.00 6.51 5.89
N SER A 130 12.50 7.66 5.42
CA SER A 130 11.73 8.57 4.55
C SER A 130 11.43 7.96 3.19
N GLU A 131 12.39 7.25 2.59
CA GLU A 131 12.23 6.53 1.33
C GLU A 131 11.19 5.40 1.48
N ARG A 132 11.29 4.59 2.53
CA ARG A 132 10.33 3.52 2.84
C ARG A 132 8.92 4.04 3.12
N LEU A 133 8.80 5.17 3.84
CA LEU A 133 7.50 5.80 4.08
C LEU A 133 6.86 6.24 2.76
N ARG A 134 7.65 6.81 1.85
CA ARG A 134 7.17 7.21 0.52
C ARG A 134 6.70 6.00 -0.29
N GLU A 135 7.46 4.91 -0.31
CA GLU A 135 7.09 3.68 -1.01
C GLU A 135 5.85 2.99 -0.42
N THR A 136 5.75 2.93 0.91
CA THR A 136 4.56 2.38 1.57
C THR A 136 3.33 3.21 1.26
N ASN A 137 3.47 4.53 1.28
CA ASN A 137 2.39 5.45 0.96
C ASN A 137 1.93 5.33 -0.49
N THR A 138 2.83 5.20 -1.47
CA THR A 138 2.44 4.98 -2.87
C THR A 138 1.72 3.65 -3.06
N MET A 139 2.17 2.59 -2.37
CA MET A 139 1.48 1.29 -2.38
C MET A 139 0.07 1.38 -1.77
N LEU A 140 -0.08 2.11 -0.67
CA LEU A 140 -1.38 2.35 -0.04
C LEU A 140 -2.32 3.14 -0.97
N SER A 141 -1.83 4.17 -1.67
CA SER A 141 -2.60 4.87 -2.70
C SER A 141 -3.11 3.92 -3.78
N ALA A 142 -2.21 3.09 -4.33
CA ALA A 142 -2.56 2.14 -5.39
C ALA A 142 -3.61 1.12 -4.92
N ARG A 143 -3.51 0.62 -3.68
CA ARG A 143 -4.51 -0.27 -3.09
C ARG A 143 -5.85 0.43 -2.86
N ALA A 144 -5.85 1.67 -2.40
CA ALA A 144 -7.06 2.45 -2.20
C ALA A 144 -7.82 2.66 -3.53
N ALA A 145 -7.11 3.03 -4.60
CA ALA A 145 -7.69 3.16 -5.94
C ALA A 145 -8.29 1.82 -6.44
N LYS A 146 -7.58 0.70 -6.22
CA LYS A 146 -8.07 -0.64 -6.59
C LYS A 146 -9.34 -1.02 -5.82
N ASN A 147 -9.42 -0.72 -4.52
CA ASN A 147 -10.59 -1.01 -3.71
C ASN A 147 -11.83 -0.25 -4.20
N VAL A 148 -11.66 1.02 -4.60
CA VAL A 148 -12.73 1.80 -5.24
C VAL A 148 -13.22 1.08 -6.49
N ASP A 149 -12.32 0.69 -7.39
CA ASP A 149 -12.68 -0.04 -8.61
C ASP A 149 -13.42 -1.35 -8.31
N GLU A 150 -12.95 -2.15 -7.34
CA GLU A 150 -13.59 -3.41 -6.93
C GLU A 150 -14.98 -3.21 -6.30
N GLU A 151 -15.18 -2.13 -5.53
CA GLU A 151 -16.47 -1.78 -4.94
C GLU A 151 -17.49 -1.39 -6.00
N PHE A 152 -17.09 -0.61 -7.01
CA PHE A 152 -17.94 -0.31 -8.16
C PHE A 152 -18.34 -1.59 -8.88
N GLU A 153 -17.39 -2.48 -9.19
CA GLU A 153 -17.64 -3.76 -9.89
C GLU A 153 -18.64 -4.68 -9.17
N LYS A 154 -18.53 -4.78 -7.84
CA LYS A 154 -19.45 -5.59 -7.01
C LYS A 154 -20.87 -5.04 -7.03
N ASN A 155 -21.02 -3.73 -7.17
CA ASN A 155 -22.30 -3.04 -7.16
C ASN A 155 -22.96 -2.94 -8.56
N LEU A 156 -22.37 -3.49 -9.63
CA LEU A 156 -22.99 -3.49 -10.96
C LEU A 156 -24.24 -4.37 -11.00
N SER A 157 -25.37 -3.76 -11.33
CA SER A 157 -26.60 -4.48 -11.68
C SER A 157 -26.51 -5.11 -13.08
N TRP A 158 -27.44 -6.02 -13.38
CA TRP A 158 -27.56 -6.58 -14.73
C TRP A 158 -27.84 -5.50 -15.79
N SER A 159 -28.62 -4.47 -15.46
CA SER A 159 -28.90 -3.33 -16.35
C SER A 159 -27.68 -2.47 -16.60
N ASP A 160 -26.79 -2.34 -15.62
CA ASP A 160 -25.52 -1.62 -15.79
C ASP A 160 -24.62 -2.35 -16.80
N ARG A 161 -24.51 -3.68 -16.66
CA ARG A 161 -23.73 -4.52 -17.57
C ARG A 161 -24.24 -4.48 -19.00
N LEU A 162 -25.56 -4.42 -19.18
CA LEU A 162 -26.16 -4.24 -20.50
C LEU A 162 -25.85 -2.87 -21.09
N ALA A 163 -25.97 -1.80 -20.29
CA ALA A 163 -25.59 -0.46 -20.73
C ALA A 163 -24.11 -0.39 -21.17
N ASP A 164 -23.20 -1.01 -20.42
CA ASP A 164 -21.77 -1.07 -20.75
C ASP A 164 -21.50 -1.90 -22.01
N SER A 165 -22.17 -3.04 -22.15
CA SER A 165 -22.04 -3.88 -23.34
C SER A 165 -22.54 -3.16 -24.60
N VAL A 166 -23.66 -2.45 -24.50
CA VAL A 166 -24.21 -1.64 -25.59
C VAL A 166 -23.28 -0.47 -25.92
N ALA A 167 -22.74 0.23 -24.93
CA ALA A 167 -21.78 1.32 -25.15
C ALA A 167 -20.48 0.82 -25.81
N ALA A 168 -19.92 -0.30 -25.33
CA ALA A 168 -18.71 -0.90 -25.89
C ALA A 168 -18.90 -1.35 -27.34
N LEU A 169 -20.05 -1.94 -27.66
CA LEU A 169 -20.40 -2.37 -29.02
C LEU A 169 -20.57 -1.16 -29.97
N ASN A 170 -21.18 -0.07 -29.48
CA ASN A 170 -21.31 1.19 -30.24
C ASN A 170 -19.99 1.95 -30.41
N GLY A 171 -18.99 1.70 -29.56
CA GLY A 171 -17.66 2.30 -29.66
C GLY A 171 -16.72 1.66 -30.69
N SER A 172 -17.15 0.62 -31.41
CA SER A 172 -16.30 -0.16 -32.32
C SER A 172 -16.50 0.18 -33.79
N TRP A 173 -15.39 0.38 -34.52
CA TRP A 173 -15.40 0.55 -35.99
C TRP A 173 -15.98 -0.67 -36.74
N ALA A 174 -15.82 -1.87 -36.19
CA ALA A 174 -16.38 -3.08 -36.79
C ALA A 174 -17.91 -3.07 -36.76
N PHE A 175 -18.51 -2.51 -35.71
CA PHE A 175 -19.96 -2.37 -35.60
C PHE A 175 -20.52 -1.38 -36.63
N ILE A 176 -19.84 -0.25 -36.83
CA ILE A 176 -20.22 0.76 -37.84
C ILE A 176 -20.21 0.13 -39.25
N LEU A 177 -19.12 -0.57 -39.60
CA LEU A 177 -18.99 -1.24 -40.90
C LEU A 177 -20.03 -2.36 -41.08
N PHE A 178 -20.29 -3.13 -40.02
CA PHE A 178 -21.35 -4.14 -40.02
C PHE A 178 -22.72 -3.52 -40.29
N LEU A 179 -23.06 -2.42 -39.64
CA LEU A 179 -24.37 -1.78 -39.80
C LEU A 179 -24.55 -1.19 -41.21
N ILE A 180 -23.49 -0.64 -41.80
CA ILE A 180 -23.46 -0.20 -43.21
C ILE A 180 -23.66 -1.41 -44.14
N ALA A 181 -22.93 -2.51 -43.93
CA ALA A 181 -23.05 -3.71 -44.76
C ALA A 181 -24.44 -4.34 -44.64
N LEU A 182 -25.00 -4.41 -43.43
CA LEU A 182 -26.36 -4.88 -43.16
C LEU A 182 -27.40 -4.02 -43.89
N THR A 183 -27.22 -2.70 -43.88
CA THR A 183 -28.09 -1.76 -44.60
C THR A 183 -28.05 -1.99 -46.11
N ILE A 184 -26.85 -2.11 -46.69
CA ILE A 184 -26.68 -2.39 -48.12
C ILE A 184 -27.31 -3.74 -48.48
N ALA A 185 -27.08 -4.77 -47.66
CA ALA A 185 -27.64 -6.10 -47.87
C ALA A 185 -29.17 -6.10 -47.81
N TRP A 186 -29.77 -5.41 -46.83
CA TRP A 186 -31.22 -5.28 -46.72
C TRP A 186 -31.84 -4.60 -47.94
N CYS A 187 -31.25 -3.48 -48.37
CA CYS A 187 -31.66 -2.75 -49.57
C CYS A 187 -31.56 -3.64 -50.83
N ALA A 188 -30.47 -4.39 -50.98
CA ALA A 188 -30.26 -5.26 -52.14
C ALA A 188 -31.31 -6.37 -52.21
N VAL A 189 -31.59 -7.05 -51.10
CA VAL A 189 -32.59 -8.13 -51.01
C VAL A 189 -34.01 -7.63 -51.33
N ASN A 190 -34.36 -6.43 -50.84
CA ASN A 190 -35.71 -5.86 -50.98
C ASN A 190 -35.91 -4.94 -52.19
N SER A 191 -34.86 -4.72 -53.00
CA SER A 191 -34.91 -3.92 -54.24
C SER A 191 -35.77 -4.53 -55.36
N GLY A 192 -36.29 -5.75 -55.17
CA GLY A 192 -37.05 -6.50 -56.19
C GLY A 192 -36.17 -7.29 -57.16
N PHE A 193 -34.84 -7.17 -57.08
CA PHE A 193 -33.91 -7.94 -57.90
C PHE A 193 -33.75 -9.40 -57.43
N VAL A 194 -33.89 -9.65 -56.13
CA VAL A 194 -33.62 -10.96 -55.50
C VAL A 194 -34.90 -11.73 -55.18
N LEU A 195 -35.90 -11.05 -54.61
CA LEU A 195 -37.20 -11.64 -54.25
C LEU A 195 -38.29 -11.14 -55.20
N LYS A 196 -39.08 -12.06 -55.76
CA LYS A 196 -40.23 -11.75 -56.62
C LYS A 196 -41.36 -11.03 -55.89
N LEU A 197 -41.48 -11.24 -54.57
CA LEU A 197 -42.31 -10.43 -53.67
C LEU A 197 -41.40 -9.82 -52.59
N PRO A 198 -41.01 -8.54 -52.70
CA PRO A 198 -40.21 -7.88 -51.68
C PRO A 198 -41.01 -7.74 -50.38
N LEU A 199 -40.36 -8.06 -49.23
CA LEU A 199 -40.97 -7.96 -47.90
C LEU A 199 -41.10 -6.51 -47.43
N ASP A 200 -40.13 -5.67 -47.79
CA ASP A 200 -40.08 -4.25 -47.45
C ASP A 200 -39.75 -3.42 -48.69
N PRO A 201 -40.70 -3.15 -49.59
CA PRO A 201 -40.45 -2.40 -50.82
C PRO A 201 -39.89 -1.00 -50.53
N TYR A 202 -39.11 -0.45 -51.46
CA TYR A 202 -38.68 0.95 -51.39
C TYR A 202 -39.90 1.85 -51.15
N PRO A 203 -39.92 2.67 -50.08
CA PRO A 203 -38.78 3.27 -49.36
C PRO A 203 -38.29 2.57 -48.06
N PHE A 204 -38.47 1.26 -47.89
CA PHE A 204 -37.94 0.46 -46.76
C PHE A 204 -38.46 0.89 -45.37
N GLN A 205 -39.78 1.03 -45.22
CA GLN A 205 -40.39 1.55 -44.00
C GLN A 205 -40.13 0.66 -42.77
N PHE A 206 -40.11 -0.67 -42.96
CA PHE A 206 -39.88 -1.61 -41.86
C PHE A 206 -38.45 -1.50 -41.34
N PHE A 207 -37.45 -1.46 -42.23
CA PHE A 207 -36.05 -1.32 -41.84
C PHE A 207 -35.76 0.02 -41.16
N ASN A 208 -36.34 1.11 -41.67
CA ASN A 208 -36.23 2.42 -41.05
C ASN A 208 -36.82 2.44 -39.63
N LEU A 209 -37.96 1.77 -39.41
CA LEU A 209 -38.53 1.62 -38.07
C LEU A 209 -37.59 0.83 -37.14
N ALA A 210 -37.00 -0.26 -37.63
CA ALA A 210 -36.06 -1.07 -36.85
C ALA A 210 -34.81 -0.27 -36.44
N LEU A 211 -34.22 0.50 -37.36
CA LEU A 211 -33.08 1.37 -37.06
C LEU A 211 -33.45 2.49 -36.08
N ALA A 212 -34.63 3.09 -36.22
CA ALA A 212 -35.09 4.13 -35.31
C ALA A 212 -35.27 3.62 -33.88
N ILE A 213 -35.81 2.41 -33.70
CA ILE A 213 -35.93 1.76 -32.39
C ILE A 213 -34.53 1.45 -31.83
N LEU A 214 -33.63 0.92 -32.65
CA LEU A 214 -32.25 0.62 -32.26
C LEU A 214 -31.53 1.89 -31.74
N VAL A 215 -31.55 2.98 -32.51
CA VAL A 215 -30.92 4.25 -32.14
C VAL A 215 -31.60 4.89 -30.93
N GLY A 216 -32.93 4.84 -30.86
CA GLY A 216 -33.71 5.40 -29.76
C GLY A 216 -33.41 4.75 -28.41
N LEU A 217 -33.13 3.45 -28.40
CA LEU A 217 -32.75 2.72 -27.17
C LEU A 217 -31.29 2.94 -26.77
N GLN A 218 -30.40 3.18 -27.73
CA GLN A 218 -28.96 3.32 -27.48
C GLN A 218 -28.60 4.60 -26.73
N GLY A 219 -29.24 5.73 -27.03
CA GLY A 219 -28.93 7.03 -26.43
C GLY A 219 -28.91 7.01 -24.89
N PRO A 220 -30.01 6.61 -24.22
CA PRO A 220 -30.07 6.52 -22.76
C PRO A 220 -29.05 5.53 -22.16
N LEU A 221 -28.82 4.38 -22.81
CA LEU A 221 -27.87 3.37 -22.35
C LEU A 221 -26.43 3.87 -22.40
N ILE A 222 -26.06 4.58 -23.46
CA ILE A 222 -24.75 5.22 -23.60
C ILE A 222 -24.56 6.27 -22.50
N VAL A 223 -25.55 7.15 -22.28
CA VAL A 223 -25.47 8.18 -21.23
C VAL A 223 -25.39 7.55 -19.83
N MET A 224 -26.10 6.45 -19.59
CA MET A 224 -26.04 5.73 -18.31
C MET A 224 -24.65 5.12 -18.07
N SER A 225 -24.05 4.50 -19.09
CA SER A 225 -22.67 3.99 -19.03
C SER A 225 -21.66 5.13 -18.80
N GLN A 226 -21.79 6.24 -19.52
CA GLN A 226 -20.92 7.43 -19.35
C GLN A 226 -21.05 8.08 -17.97
N ASN A 227 -22.27 8.25 -17.45
CA ASN A 227 -22.50 8.79 -16.10
C ASN A 227 -21.84 7.90 -15.04
N ARG A 228 -21.96 6.58 -15.18
CA ARG A 228 -21.32 5.62 -14.26
C ARG A 228 -19.80 5.68 -14.34
N GLN A 229 -19.24 5.71 -15.55
CA GLN A 229 -17.79 5.85 -15.74
C GLN A 229 -17.27 7.16 -15.13
N SER A 230 -17.98 8.28 -15.34
CA SER A 230 -17.63 9.58 -14.75
C SER A 230 -17.68 9.57 -13.22
N LEU A 231 -18.65 8.88 -12.61
CA LEU A 231 -18.74 8.72 -11.16
C LEU A 231 -17.56 7.91 -10.61
N LYS A 232 -17.21 6.81 -11.28
CA LYS A 232 -16.04 5.98 -10.93
C LYS A 232 -14.74 6.79 -11.01
N ASP A 233 -14.54 7.53 -12.09
CA ASP A 233 -13.35 8.36 -12.29
C ASP A 233 -13.23 9.47 -11.23
N ARG A 234 -14.36 10.11 -10.87
CA ARG A 234 -14.39 11.11 -9.77
C ARG A 234 -14.03 10.50 -8.42
N ALA A 235 -14.62 9.36 -8.07
CA ALA A 235 -14.34 8.69 -6.80
C ALA A 235 -12.88 8.24 -6.67
N ARG A 236 -12.29 7.77 -7.78
CA ARG A 236 -10.87 7.43 -7.87
C ARG A 236 -9.99 8.67 -7.67
N ALA A 237 -10.28 9.75 -8.38
CA ALA A 237 -9.53 11.01 -8.27
C ALA A 237 -9.59 11.60 -6.85
N ASP A 238 -10.75 11.58 -6.19
CA ASP A 238 -10.90 12.04 -4.80
C ASP A 238 -10.08 11.20 -3.83
N THR A 239 -10.02 9.88 -4.04
CA THR A 239 -9.24 8.95 -3.22
C THR A 239 -7.74 9.20 -3.40
N ASP A 240 -7.28 9.27 -4.65
CA ASP A 240 -5.87 9.55 -4.96
C ASP A 240 -5.44 10.93 -4.41
N PHE A 241 -6.29 11.95 -4.53
CA PHE A 241 -6.04 13.27 -3.96
C PHE A 241 -5.87 13.23 -2.44
N LYS A 242 -6.78 12.57 -1.73
CA LYS A 242 -6.71 12.46 -0.25
C LYS A 242 -5.45 11.76 0.21
N VAL A 243 -5.04 10.67 -0.46
CA VAL A 243 -3.82 9.96 -0.07
C VAL A 243 -2.57 10.80 -0.38
N ASN A 244 -2.50 11.43 -1.56
CA ASN A 244 -1.37 12.29 -1.92
C ASN A 244 -1.24 13.50 -0.98
N LEU A 245 -2.35 14.16 -0.64
CA LEU A 245 -2.34 15.28 0.32
C LEU A 245 -1.82 14.83 1.69
N LYS A 246 -2.28 13.68 2.19
CA LYS A 246 -1.81 13.12 3.46
C LYS A 246 -0.31 12.80 3.42
N ASN A 247 0.17 12.27 2.30
CA ASN A 247 1.58 11.97 2.11
C ASN A 247 2.43 13.24 2.13
N GLU A 248 1.99 14.29 1.42
CA GLU A 248 2.69 15.58 1.36
C GLU A 248 2.80 16.21 2.76
N VAL A 249 1.70 16.25 3.52
CA VAL A 249 1.67 16.77 4.90
C VAL A 249 2.62 15.98 5.82
N ASN A 250 2.61 14.65 5.72
CA ASN A 250 3.49 13.80 6.53
C ASN A 250 4.97 14.04 6.19
N ILE A 251 5.30 14.18 4.91
CA ILE A 251 6.67 14.47 4.45
C ILE A 251 7.10 15.85 4.94
N GLU A 252 6.25 16.87 4.79
CA GLU A 252 6.56 18.23 5.25
C GLU A 252 6.82 18.26 6.76
N THR A 253 6.03 17.53 7.54
CA THR A 253 6.21 17.37 8.99
C THR A 253 7.57 16.74 9.30
N LEU A 254 7.92 15.63 8.64
CA LEU A 254 9.22 14.97 8.82
C LEU A 254 10.40 15.87 8.44
N LEU A 255 10.30 16.58 7.31
CA LEU A 255 11.34 17.51 6.87
C LEU A 255 11.55 18.66 7.86
N ARG A 256 10.47 19.12 8.50
CA ARG A 256 10.52 20.16 9.53
C ARG A 256 11.21 19.67 10.79
N GLU A 257 10.82 18.51 11.32
CA GLU A 257 11.47 17.90 12.49
C GLU A 257 12.95 17.62 12.22
N LEU A 258 13.29 17.16 11.02
CA LEU A 258 14.66 16.97 10.58
C LEU A 258 15.48 18.27 10.57
N ALA A 259 14.87 19.36 10.10
CA ALA A 259 15.53 20.66 10.05
C ALA A 259 15.79 21.19 11.47
N GLU A 260 14.81 21.06 12.37
CA GLU A 260 14.92 21.42 13.78
C GLU A 260 16.05 20.61 14.45
N PHE A 261 16.06 19.29 14.28
CA PHE A 261 17.11 18.42 14.83
C PHE A 261 18.51 18.79 14.32
N ARG A 262 18.65 19.12 13.02
CA ARG A 262 19.92 19.62 12.46
C ARG A 262 20.37 20.92 13.09
N THR A 263 19.44 21.84 13.37
CA THR A 263 19.79 23.10 14.02
C THR A 263 20.24 22.89 15.46
N GLU A 264 19.54 22.04 16.22
CA GLU A 264 19.93 21.70 17.59
C GLU A 264 21.30 21.02 17.66
N ALA A 265 21.55 20.06 16.76
CA ALA A 265 22.84 19.39 16.67
C ALA A 265 23.99 20.37 16.39
N LYS A 266 23.80 21.32 15.46
CA LYS A 266 24.79 22.37 15.17
C LYS A 266 25.03 23.31 16.36
N VAL A 267 23.97 23.69 17.07
CA VAL A 267 24.10 24.55 18.27
C VAL A 267 24.89 23.83 19.36
N ARG A 268 24.61 22.54 19.61
CA ARG A 268 25.37 21.73 20.57
C ARG A 268 26.84 21.56 20.15
N GLU A 269 27.11 21.37 18.86
CA GLU A 269 28.49 21.28 18.34
C GLU A 269 29.26 22.59 18.54
N ASN A 270 28.64 23.74 18.26
CA ASN A 270 29.26 25.05 18.47
C ASN A 270 29.55 25.33 19.95
N LEU A 271 28.64 24.96 20.86
CA LEU A 271 28.85 25.09 22.30
C LEU A 271 30.04 24.24 22.77
N ARG A 272 30.16 23.00 22.28
CA ARG A 272 31.28 22.10 22.63
C ARG A 272 32.63 22.56 22.09
N ASN A 273 32.66 23.26 20.96
CA ASN A 273 33.90 23.81 20.38
C ASN A 273 34.29 25.18 20.97
N SER A 274 33.45 25.74 21.85
CA SER A 274 33.70 27.03 22.51
C SER A 274 34.25 26.88 23.94
N GLU A 275 34.38 25.65 24.44
CA GLU A 275 35.06 25.28 25.70
C GLU A 275 36.46 24.71 25.42
#